data_AF-Q5BXD4-F1
#
_entry.id   AF-Q5BXD4-F1
#
_cell.length_a   1.000
_cell.length_b   1.000
_cell.length_c   1.000
_cell.angle_alpha   90.00
_cell.angle_beta   90.00
_cell.angle_gamma   90.00
#
_symmetry.space_group_name_H-M   'P 1'
#
loop_
_entity.id
_entity.type
_entity.pdbx_description
1 polymer ?
#
loop_
_entity_poly.entity_id
_entity_poly.type
_entity_poly.pdbx_seq_one_letter_code
_entity_poly.pdbx_strand_id
1 'polypeptide(L)'
;MAGEVFYGELAILGLNGTLTESETRRKSKICLFKRPEANGVRPGPMNKVPKARNSVAVTNRNTPAISFTLSRNVTVVVEYVPDPKVDMFQIGRSTDDHIDFVVSEPKPPVSPNDQHININDNKQQSKDNPKDSSRTNYESAVSRFACRIHIDRDPPYTARLYAAGFDASNNIFLGERAIKWKRDNSMDGLTTNGVMMLRIPPTNVIENTNQDCHLDTRSQWREVSVCGSVYEMRSNRCIPTNLVNEDNILTD
;
A
#
# COMPACT_ATOMS: atom_id res chain seq x y z
N MET A 1 -12.57 -33.08 -1.05
CA MET A 1 -12.40 -31.65 -0.74
C MET A 1 -10.92 -31.44 -0.49
N ALA A 2 -10.19 -30.85 -1.44
CA ALA A 2 -8.79 -30.48 -1.19
C ALA A 2 -8.81 -29.40 -0.09
N GLY A 3 -7.98 -29.57 0.94
CA GLY A 3 -7.91 -28.61 2.05
C GLY A 3 -7.55 -27.22 1.55
N GLU A 4 -8.14 -26.21 2.16
CA GLU A 4 -7.81 -24.81 1.90
C GLU A 4 -6.32 -24.57 2.25
N VAL A 5 -5.53 -24.13 1.28
CA VAL A 5 -4.09 -23.90 1.48
C VAL A 5 -3.91 -22.56 2.20
N PHE A 6 -3.43 -22.61 3.44
CA PHE A 6 -3.09 -21.43 4.22
C PHE A 6 -1.69 -20.93 3.85
N TYR A 7 -1.59 -19.66 3.47
CA TYR A 7 -0.31 -19.02 3.13
C TYR A 7 0.38 -18.38 4.33
N GLY A 8 -0.39 -17.77 5.23
CA GLY A 8 0.16 -17.00 6.34
C GLY A 8 -0.82 -15.95 6.84
N GLU A 9 -0.32 -15.00 7.64
CA GLU A 9 -1.16 -14.06 8.36
C GLU A 9 -0.51 -12.68 8.45
N LEU A 10 -1.35 -11.64 8.42
CA LEU A 10 -0.94 -10.27 8.68
C LEU A 10 -1.60 -9.79 9.97
N ALA A 11 -0.83 -9.11 10.83
CA ALA A 11 -1.32 -8.49 12.05
C ALA A 11 -0.86 -7.02 12.15
N ILE A 12 -1.71 -6.16 12.73
CA ILE A 12 -1.39 -4.76 13.01
C ILE A 12 -0.77 -4.68 14.41
N LEU A 13 0.44 -4.12 14.49
CA LEU A 13 1.11 -3.85 15.76
C LEU A 13 0.71 -2.48 16.32
N GLY A 14 0.79 -2.32 17.65
CA GLY A 14 0.67 -1.01 18.32
C GLY A 14 -0.74 -0.57 18.71
N LEU A 15 -1.77 -1.38 18.50
CA LEU A 15 -3.14 -1.07 18.92
C LEU A 15 -3.54 -1.69 20.27
N ASN A 16 -2.65 -2.39 20.98
CA ASN A 16 -2.95 -3.11 22.24
C ASN A 16 -4.26 -3.93 22.20
N GLY A 17 -4.65 -4.43 21.02
CA GLY A 17 -5.90 -5.16 20.83
C GLY A 17 -7.17 -4.32 20.65
N THR A 18 -7.13 -3.00 20.80
CA THR A 18 -8.30 -2.12 20.66
C THR A 18 -8.37 -1.49 19.26
N LEU A 19 -8.94 -2.24 18.31
CA LEU A 19 -9.62 -1.59 17.20
C LEU A 19 -11.02 -1.25 17.66
N THR A 20 -11.44 -0.01 17.42
CA THR A 20 -12.85 0.35 17.59
C THR A 20 -13.65 -0.49 16.58
N GLU A 21 -14.47 -1.40 17.10
CA GLU A 21 -15.31 -2.36 16.35
C GLU A 21 -16.41 -1.67 15.53
N SER A 22 -16.16 -0.53 14.89
CA SER A 22 -17.23 0.19 14.19
C SER A 22 -17.40 -0.24 12.73
N GLU A 23 -16.47 -1.01 12.14
CA GLU A 23 -16.59 -1.49 10.75
C GLU A 23 -16.06 -2.92 10.60
N THR A 24 -16.90 -3.83 10.09
CA THR A 24 -16.63 -5.29 9.95
C THR A 24 -15.37 -5.66 9.16
N ARG A 25 -14.81 -4.69 8.40
CA ARG A 25 -13.59 -4.86 7.60
C ARG A 25 -12.32 -4.31 8.26
N ARG A 26 -12.42 -3.58 9.37
CA ARG A 26 -11.27 -3.08 10.14
C ARG A 26 -10.89 -4.10 11.21
N LYS A 27 -10.09 -5.08 10.81
CA LYS A 27 -9.62 -6.16 11.69
C LYS A 27 -8.17 -5.89 12.11
N SER A 28 -7.78 -6.42 13.28
CA SER A 28 -6.39 -6.33 13.75
C SER A 28 -5.51 -7.36 13.05
N LYS A 29 -6.13 -8.32 12.38
CA LYS A 29 -5.48 -9.49 11.79
C LYS A 29 -6.30 -10.04 10.63
N ILE A 30 -5.61 -10.64 9.65
CA ILE A 30 -6.22 -11.36 8.52
C ILE A 30 -5.38 -12.58 8.16
N CYS A 31 -6.06 -13.70 7.92
CA CYS A 31 -5.46 -14.92 7.38
C CYS A 31 -5.48 -14.87 5.84
N LEU A 32 -4.37 -15.22 5.22
CA LEU A 32 -4.23 -15.29 3.77
C LEU A 32 -4.30 -16.76 3.34
N PHE A 33 -5.25 -17.08 2.46
CA PHE A 33 -5.45 -18.42 1.91
C PHE A 33 -5.34 -18.40 0.39
N LYS A 34 -4.97 -19.54 -0.19
CA LYS A 34 -5.01 -19.74 -1.64
C LYS A 34 -6.39 -19.46 -2.18
N ARG A 35 -6.46 -18.53 -3.14
CA ARG A 35 -7.73 -18.16 -3.75
C ARG A 35 -8.27 -19.31 -4.61
N PRO A 36 -9.60 -19.43 -4.76
CA PRO A 36 -10.19 -20.39 -5.70
C PRO A 36 -9.65 -20.21 -7.12
N GLU A 37 -9.57 -18.95 -7.57
CA GLU A 37 -9.00 -18.55 -8.85
C GLU A 37 -7.83 -17.59 -8.64
N ALA A 38 -6.78 -17.74 -9.46
CA ALA A 38 -5.62 -16.87 -9.42
C ALA A 38 -6.01 -15.45 -9.83
N ASN A 39 -5.57 -14.46 -9.06
CA ASN A 39 -5.79 -13.04 -9.34
C ASN A 39 -4.46 -12.24 -9.42
N GLY A 40 -3.33 -12.92 -9.41
CA GLY A 40 -2.02 -12.32 -9.55
C GLY A 40 -1.82 -11.66 -10.91
N VAL A 41 -0.85 -10.76 -10.98
CA VAL A 41 -0.49 -10.03 -12.20
C VAL A 41 1.02 -9.93 -12.35
N ARG A 42 1.47 -9.80 -13.60
CA ARG A 42 2.88 -9.61 -13.95
C ARG A 42 3.06 -8.52 -15.01
N PRO A 43 4.22 -7.85 -15.07
CA PRO A 43 4.48 -6.84 -16.09
C PRO A 43 4.29 -7.40 -17.51
N GLY A 44 3.60 -6.62 -18.34
CA GLY A 44 3.32 -6.88 -19.74
C GLY A 44 3.85 -5.76 -20.64
N PRO A 45 3.16 -5.45 -21.76
CA PRO A 45 3.55 -4.41 -22.68
C PRO A 45 3.70 -3.02 -22.02
N MET A 46 4.61 -2.21 -22.55
CA MET A 46 4.86 -0.85 -22.09
C MET A 46 4.67 0.13 -23.24
N ASN A 47 3.83 1.15 -23.03
CA ASN A 47 3.48 2.15 -24.01
C ASN A 47 3.76 3.58 -23.50
N LYS A 48 4.27 4.45 -24.37
CA LYS A 48 4.41 5.89 -24.09
C LYS A 48 3.22 6.63 -24.68
N VAL A 49 2.53 7.40 -23.85
CA VAL A 49 1.34 8.18 -24.23
C VAL A 49 1.46 9.61 -23.70
N PRO A 50 0.75 10.60 -24.28
CA PRO A 50 0.79 11.97 -23.77
C PRO A 50 0.27 12.12 -22.34
N LYS A 51 -0.78 11.37 -21.99
CA LYS A 51 -1.39 11.30 -20.66
C LYS A 51 -1.88 9.89 -20.39
N ALA A 52 -1.87 9.44 -19.14
CA ALA A 52 -2.33 8.10 -18.73
C ALA A 52 -3.70 7.72 -19.34
N ARG A 53 -4.67 8.64 -19.28
CA ARG A 53 -6.04 8.47 -19.80
C ARG A 53 -6.13 8.20 -21.32
N ASN A 54 -5.06 8.45 -22.07
CA ASN A 54 -5.00 8.15 -23.49
C ASN A 54 -4.63 6.68 -23.75
N SER A 55 -4.20 5.94 -22.74
CA SER A 55 -3.92 4.51 -22.84
C SER A 55 -5.20 3.68 -22.72
N VAL A 56 -5.35 2.69 -23.60
CA VAL A 56 -6.44 1.72 -23.55
C VAL A 56 -6.39 0.91 -22.25
N ALA A 57 -5.20 0.55 -21.77
CA ALA A 57 -5.06 -0.18 -20.51
C ALA A 57 -5.55 0.60 -19.28
N VAL A 58 -5.47 1.93 -19.29
CA VAL A 58 -5.96 2.77 -18.17
C VAL A 58 -7.46 3.02 -18.26
N THR A 59 -8.03 2.98 -19.47
CA THR A 59 -9.47 3.19 -19.68
C THR A 59 -10.26 1.89 -19.59
N ASN A 60 -9.64 0.75 -19.92
CA ASN A 60 -10.19 -0.58 -19.73
C ASN A 60 -9.95 -1.06 -18.30
N ARG A 61 -11.00 -1.07 -17.48
CA ARG A 61 -10.91 -1.53 -16.08
C ARG A 61 -10.54 -3.01 -15.93
N ASN A 62 -10.56 -3.81 -16.99
CA ASN A 62 -10.15 -5.21 -16.91
C ASN A 62 -8.63 -5.41 -17.09
N THR A 63 -7.87 -4.35 -17.37
CA THR A 63 -6.43 -4.43 -17.61
C THR A 63 -5.69 -3.65 -16.53
N PRO A 64 -5.11 -4.31 -15.53
CA PRO A 64 -4.30 -3.63 -14.53
C PRO A 64 -3.13 -2.87 -15.18
N ALA A 65 -2.83 -1.68 -14.69
CA ALA A 65 -1.78 -0.85 -15.25
C ALA A 65 -1.04 -0.02 -14.20
N ILE A 66 0.19 0.36 -14.53
CA ILE A 66 0.97 1.33 -13.76
C ILE A 66 1.34 2.51 -14.67
N SER A 67 0.94 3.70 -14.25
CA SER A 67 1.10 4.95 -14.99
C SER A 67 2.22 5.79 -14.36
N PHE A 68 3.34 5.92 -15.05
CA PHE A 68 4.49 6.74 -14.67
C PHE A 68 4.48 8.06 -15.44
N THR A 69 3.93 9.12 -14.83
CA THR A 69 3.82 10.44 -15.47
C THR A 69 5.14 11.21 -15.37
N LEU A 70 5.94 11.17 -16.43
CA LEU A 70 7.26 11.81 -16.51
C LEU A 70 7.17 13.33 -16.63
N SER A 71 6.20 13.82 -17.39
CA SER A 71 5.92 15.25 -17.58
C SER A 71 4.45 15.45 -17.97
N ARG A 72 4.02 16.72 -18.10
CA ARG A 72 2.66 17.09 -18.54
C ARG A 72 2.23 16.45 -19.87
N ASN A 73 3.20 16.06 -20.69
CA ASN A 73 3.00 15.56 -22.05
C ASN A 73 3.57 14.14 -22.26
N VAL A 74 4.08 13.49 -21.22
CA VAL A 74 4.66 12.14 -21.33
C VAL A 74 4.31 11.31 -20.09
N THR A 75 3.56 10.25 -20.32
CA THR A 75 3.31 9.16 -19.37
C THR A 75 3.78 7.85 -19.99
N VAL A 76 4.55 7.07 -19.25
CA VAL A 76 4.82 5.67 -19.57
C VAL A 76 3.77 4.83 -18.86
N VAL A 77 3.01 4.02 -19.58
CA VAL A 77 2.02 3.10 -19.03
C VAL A 77 2.54 1.68 -19.23
N VAL A 78 2.68 0.95 -18.13
CA VAL A 78 3.02 -0.48 -18.14
C VAL A 78 1.75 -1.26 -17.86
N GLU A 79 1.33 -2.05 -18.83
CA GLU A 79 0.19 -2.95 -18.71
C GLU A 79 0.60 -4.17 -17.89
N TYR A 80 -0.31 -4.70 -17.08
CA TYR A 80 -0.10 -5.89 -16.27
C TYR A 80 -1.06 -6.97 -16.75
N VAL A 81 -0.50 -8.12 -17.08
CA VAL A 81 -1.25 -9.27 -17.58
C VAL A 81 -1.51 -10.26 -16.44
N PRO A 82 -2.60 -11.05 -16.50
CA PRO A 82 -2.87 -12.07 -15.50
C PRO A 82 -1.70 -13.05 -15.33
N ASP A 83 -1.41 -13.40 -14.08
CA ASP A 83 -0.44 -14.43 -13.71
C ASP A 83 -1.17 -15.59 -13.01
N PRO A 84 -1.36 -16.75 -13.67
CA PRO A 84 -2.09 -17.87 -13.10
C PRO A 84 -1.36 -18.56 -11.94
N LYS A 85 -0.10 -18.19 -11.68
CA LYS A 85 0.75 -18.80 -10.64
C LYS A 85 0.78 -17.99 -9.34
N VAL A 86 0.08 -16.87 -9.27
CA VAL A 86 0.18 -15.94 -8.15
C VAL A 86 -1.20 -15.58 -7.64
N ASP A 87 -1.33 -15.47 -6.33
CA ASP A 87 -2.42 -14.75 -5.68
C ASP A 87 -1.92 -13.38 -5.21
N MET A 88 -2.71 -12.34 -5.47
CA MET A 88 -2.45 -10.98 -5.02
C MET A 88 -3.41 -10.60 -3.90
N PHE A 89 -2.87 -9.97 -2.86
CA PHE A 89 -3.62 -9.35 -1.76
C PHE A 89 -3.25 -7.88 -1.66
N GLN A 90 -4.23 -6.99 -1.48
CA GLN A 90 -4.00 -5.56 -1.37
C GLN A 90 -4.32 -5.03 0.03
N ILE A 91 -3.47 -4.11 0.50
CA ILE A 91 -3.56 -3.51 1.82
C ILE A 91 -3.61 -2.00 1.65
N GLY A 92 -4.46 -1.32 2.43
CA GLY A 92 -4.55 0.13 2.44
C GLY A 92 -5.72 0.63 3.26
N ARG A 93 -5.89 1.95 3.33
CA ARG A 93 -7.02 2.55 4.08
C ARG A 93 -8.32 2.66 3.29
N SER A 94 -8.32 2.39 1.98
CA SER A 94 -9.56 2.38 1.21
C SER A 94 -10.44 1.21 1.63
N THR A 95 -11.75 1.43 1.66
CA THR A 95 -12.74 0.37 1.90
C THR A 95 -13.27 -0.22 0.60
N ASP A 96 -12.61 0.04 -0.53
CA ASP A 96 -12.99 -0.55 -1.81
C ASP A 96 -12.89 -2.07 -1.76
N ASP A 97 -13.74 -2.77 -2.51
CA ASP A 97 -13.90 -4.24 -2.41
C ASP A 97 -12.64 -5.03 -2.79
N HIS A 98 -11.74 -4.43 -3.57
CA HIS A 98 -10.46 -5.01 -3.98
C HIS A 98 -9.33 -4.77 -2.97
N ILE A 99 -9.64 -4.23 -1.78
CA ILE A 99 -8.73 -4.17 -0.62
C ILE A 99 -9.05 -5.32 0.33
N ASP A 100 -8.10 -6.25 0.46
CA ASP A 100 -8.23 -7.42 1.33
C ASP A 100 -8.05 -7.05 2.80
N PHE A 101 -7.12 -6.14 3.11
CA PHE A 101 -6.86 -5.72 4.48
C PHE A 101 -6.93 -4.21 4.65
N VAL A 102 -7.98 -3.74 5.31
CA VAL A 102 -8.22 -2.32 5.56
C VAL A 102 -7.47 -1.88 6.81
N VAL A 103 -6.43 -1.07 6.61
CA VAL A 103 -5.61 -0.50 7.70
C VAL A 103 -5.91 0.99 7.79
N SER A 104 -6.36 1.45 8.95
CA SER A 104 -6.62 2.87 9.23
C SER A 104 -5.80 3.30 10.44
N GLU A 105 -5.37 4.55 10.44
CA GLU A 105 -4.73 5.10 11.62
C GLU A 105 -5.73 5.23 12.78
N PRO A 106 -5.25 5.07 14.03
CA PRO A 106 -6.06 5.37 15.19
C PRO A 106 -6.49 6.83 15.14
N LYS A 107 -7.81 7.08 15.24
CA LYS A 107 -8.30 8.44 15.43
C LYS A 107 -7.73 8.97 16.74
N PRO A 108 -7.18 10.20 16.78
CA PRO A 108 -6.80 10.81 18.04
C PRO A 108 -8.05 10.90 18.94
N PRO A 109 -7.91 10.74 20.26
CA PRO A 109 -9.02 10.92 21.17
C PRO A 109 -9.60 12.33 20.97
N VAL A 110 -10.90 12.39 20.70
CA VAL A 110 -11.61 13.66 20.58
C VAL A 110 -11.61 14.31 21.96
N SER A 111 -11.07 15.51 22.09
CA SER A 111 -11.11 16.27 23.34
C SER A 111 -12.58 16.42 23.78
N PRO A 112 -12.91 16.26 25.08
CA PRO A 112 -14.29 16.35 25.58
C PRO A 112 -15.00 17.68 25.30
N ASN A 113 -14.27 18.74 24.93
CA ASN A 113 -14.82 20.07 24.68
C ASN A 113 -15.54 20.23 23.33
N ASP A 114 -15.44 19.27 22.40
CA ASP A 114 -16.14 19.34 21.11
C ASP A 114 -17.54 18.68 21.12
N GLN A 115 -18.00 18.16 22.27
CA GLN A 115 -19.33 17.54 22.39
C GLN A 115 -20.45 18.47 22.85
N HIS A 116 -20.23 19.79 22.91
CA HIS A 116 -21.19 20.67 23.60
C HIS A 116 -21.62 21.94 22.85
N ILE A 117 -22.14 21.81 21.61
CA ILE A 117 -22.96 22.83 20.93
C ILE A 117 -23.86 22.06 19.93
N ASN A 118 -25.19 22.05 19.87
CA ASN A 118 -26.30 22.69 20.57
C ASN A 118 -27.54 21.79 20.37
N ILE A 119 -28.21 21.38 21.45
CA ILE A 119 -29.66 21.09 21.39
C ILE A 119 -30.32 22.43 21.69
N ASN A 120 -30.84 23.10 20.67
CA ASN A 120 -31.90 24.09 20.85
C ASN A 120 -32.77 24.12 19.60
N ASP A 121 -33.97 23.58 19.76
CA ASP A 121 -35.11 23.87 18.92
C ASP A 121 -35.31 25.38 18.82
N ASN A 122 -35.32 25.92 17.61
CA ASN A 122 -36.26 26.98 17.23
C ASN A 122 -36.35 27.15 15.72
N LYS A 123 -37.58 27.11 15.22
CA LYS A 123 -37.99 27.47 13.87
C LYS A 123 -37.60 28.92 13.57
N GLN A 124 -36.81 29.15 12.53
CA GLN A 124 -36.99 30.28 11.62
C GLN A 124 -36.20 30.09 10.32
N GLN A 125 -36.90 30.30 9.20
CA GLN A 125 -36.37 30.29 7.84
C GLN A 125 -35.37 31.43 7.62
N SER A 126 -34.18 31.10 7.13
CA SER A 126 -33.41 31.98 6.25
C SER A 126 -32.47 31.17 5.38
N LYS A 127 -32.54 31.43 4.06
CA LYS A 127 -31.54 31.02 3.08
C LYS A 127 -30.25 31.77 3.41
N ASP A 128 -29.17 31.05 3.71
CA ASP A 128 -27.82 31.35 3.25
C ASP A 128 -26.82 30.30 3.82
N ASN A 129 -25.85 29.93 2.98
CA ASN A 129 -24.87 28.84 3.14
C ASN A 129 -24.32 28.59 4.56
N PRO A 130 -24.16 27.32 4.99
CA PRO A 130 -23.17 26.96 5.98
C PRO A 130 -21.94 26.34 5.30
N LYS A 131 -20.84 27.09 5.29
CA LYS A 131 -19.49 26.53 5.25
C LYS A 131 -19.30 25.74 6.53
N ASP A 132 -19.53 24.44 6.48
CA ASP A 132 -19.35 23.53 7.60
C ASP A 132 -17.85 23.23 7.77
N SER A 133 -17.17 24.08 8.55
CA SER A 133 -15.72 24.08 8.75
C SER A 133 -15.28 23.43 10.08
N SER A 134 -15.90 22.33 10.48
CA SER A 134 -15.51 21.58 11.70
C SER A 134 -15.30 20.08 11.51
N ARG A 135 -15.21 19.59 10.26
CA ARG A 135 -14.45 18.35 10.02
C ARG A 135 -12.98 18.69 10.17
N THR A 136 -12.42 18.47 11.35
CA THR A 136 -10.98 18.31 11.51
C THR A 136 -10.52 17.32 10.45
N ASN A 137 -9.89 17.82 9.38
CA ASN A 137 -9.40 17.01 8.28
C ASN A 137 -8.22 16.20 8.81
N TYR A 138 -8.52 15.08 9.46
CA TYR A 138 -7.52 14.11 9.85
C TYR A 138 -6.89 13.55 8.57
N GLU A 139 -5.70 14.04 8.23
CA GLU A 139 -4.95 13.57 7.08
C GLU A 139 -4.20 12.31 7.49
N SER A 140 -4.70 11.15 7.03
CA SER A 140 -4.06 9.89 7.35
C SER A 140 -2.77 9.69 6.55
N ALA A 141 -1.68 9.29 7.20
CA ALA A 141 -0.41 9.01 6.52
C ALA A 141 -0.42 7.67 5.76
N VAL A 142 -1.36 6.77 6.10
CA VAL A 142 -1.59 5.51 5.37
C VAL A 142 -2.19 5.79 3.99
N SER A 143 -1.62 5.19 2.96
CA SER A 143 -2.12 5.31 1.59
C SER A 143 -3.41 4.53 1.38
N ARG A 144 -4.31 5.04 0.52
CA ARG A 144 -5.57 4.35 0.17
C ARG A 144 -5.34 2.95 -0.38
N PHE A 145 -4.34 2.81 -1.24
CA PHE A 145 -3.87 1.57 -1.84
C PHE A 145 -2.37 1.48 -1.54
N ALA A 146 -2.03 0.96 -0.37
CA ALA A 146 -0.69 1.12 0.22
C ALA A 146 0.32 0.14 -0.36
N CYS A 147 -0.01 -1.15 -0.41
CA CYS A 147 0.88 -2.19 -0.93
C CYS A 147 0.11 -3.40 -1.46
N ARG A 148 0.84 -4.25 -2.16
CA ARG A 148 0.40 -5.58 -2.62
C ARG A 148 1.32 -6.64 -2.04
N ILE A 149 0.75 -7.78 -1.68
CA ILE A 149 1.50 -9.01 -1.39
C ILE A 149 1.16 -10.02 -2.47
N HIS A 150 2.16 -10.47 -3.20
CA HIS A 150 2.03 -11.56 -4.17
C HIS A 150 2.52 -12.84 -3.53
N ILE A 151 1.73 -13.90 -3.60
CA ILE A 151 2.09 -15.21 -3.05
C ILE A 151 2.04 -16.25 -4.17
N ASP A 152 3.13 -17.00 -4.32
CA ASP A 152 3.18 -18.09 -5.29
C ASP A 152 2.12 -19.14 -4.93
N ARG A 153 1.34 -19.61 -5.92
CA ARG A 153 0.29 -20.62 -5.74
C ARG A 153 0.82 -22.03 -5.61
N ASP A 154 2.09 -22.24 -5.97
CA ASP A 154 2.80 -23.50 -5.87
C ASP A 154 3.80 -23.45 -4.70
N PRO A 155 4.08 -24.58 -4.03
CA PRO A 155 5.11 -24.64 -2.99
C PRO A 155 6.45 -24.07 -3.48
N PRO A 156 7.17 -23.30 -2.64
CA PRO A 156 6.98 -23.14 -1.19
C PRO A 156 6.04 -21.98 -0.80
N TYR A 157 5.19 -21.49 -1.70
CA TYR A 157 4.24 -20.40 -1.45
C TYR A 157 4.93 -19.08 -1.03
N THR A 158 6.00 -18.73 -1.73
CA THR A 158 6.79 -17.54 -1.41
C THR A 158 5.95 -16.27 -1.51
N ALA A 159 5.91 -15.50 -0.42
CA ALA A 159 5.24 -14.20 -0.36
C ALA A 159 6.22 -13.05 -0.67
N ARG A 160 5.81 -12.09 -1.49
CA ARG A 160 6.62 -10.95 -1.94
C ARG A 160 5.86 -9.64 -1.78
N LEU A 161 6.54 -8.62 -1.28
CA LEU A 161 5.97 -7.29 -1.04
C LEU A 161 6.21 -6.35 -2.24
N TYR A 162 5.19 -5.57 -2.60
CA TYR A 162 5.27 -4.53 -3.63
C TYR A 162 4.62 -3.25 -3.11
N ALA A 163 5.24 -2.10 -3.35
CA ALA A 163 4.62 -0.83 -2.99
C ALA A 163 3.45 -0.48 -3.92
N ALA A 164 2.53 0.31 -3.38
CA ALA A 164 1.23 0.67 -3.95
C ALA A 164 0.29 -0.52 -4.19
N GLY A 165 -1.01 -0.23 -4.23
CA GLY A 165 -2.04 -1.12 -4.74
C GLY A 165 -2.78 -0.47 -5.91
N PHE A 166 -3.37 -1.30 -6.77
CA PHE A 166 -4.27 -0.85 -7.83
C PHE A 166 -5.50 -0.19 -7.20
N ASP A 167 -5.95 0.92 -7.80
CA ASP A 167 -7.18 1.59 -7.42
C ASP A 167 -8.43 0.94 -8.05
N ALA A 168 -9.61 1.53 -7.80
CA ALA A 168 -10.88 1.06 -8.39
C ALA A 168 -10.94 1.13 -9.94
N SER A 169 -9.98 1.78 -10.60
CA SER A 169 -9.82 1.77 -12.05
C SER A 169 -8.76 0.75 -12.50
N ASN A 170 -8.29 -0.11 -11.60
CA ASN A 170 -7.19 -1.04 -11.79
C ASN A 170 -5.88 -0.36 -12.21
N ASN A 171 -5.61 0.84 -11.69
CA ASN A 171 -4.40 1.59 -12.04
C ASN A 171 -3.59 2.01 -10.79
N ILE A 172 -2.26 1.97 -10.90
CA ILE A 172 -1.34 2.61 -9.97
C ILE A 172 -0.80 3.86 -10.63
N PHE A 173 -1.03 5.02 -10.01
CA PHE A 173 -0.61 6.31 -10.58
C PHE A 173 0.59 6.91 -9.83
N LEU A 174 1.71 7.05 -10.54
CA LEU A 174 2.87 7.81 -10.11
C LEU A 174 2.92 9.14 -10.86
N GLY A 175 2.53 10.21 -10.18
CA GLY A 175 2.48 11.56 -10.74
C GLY A 175 3.86 12.18 -11.03
N GLU A 176 3.87 13.40 -11.56
CA GLU A 176 5.09 14.13 -11.92
C GLU A 176 6.09 14.23 -10.75
N ARG A 177 5.59 14.42 -9.52
CA ARG A 177 6.39 14.55 -8.29
C ARG A 177 6.83 13.22 -7.68
N ALA A 178 6.35 12.09 -8.18
CA ALA A 178 6.77 10.77 -7.69
C ALA A 178 8.16 10.43 -8.23
N ILE A 179 8.98 9.80 -7.37
CA ILE A 179 10.30 9.30 -7.74
C ILE A 179 10.09 8.09 -8.64
N LYS A 180 10.67 8.12 -9.82
CA LYS A 180 10.54 7.09 -10.85
C LYS A 180 11.74 7.14 -11.77
N TRP A 181 12.17 5.99 -12.23
CA TRP A 181 13.34 5.87 -13.09
C TRP A 181 13.14 4.73 -14.09
N LYS A 182 13.90 4.79 -15.17
CA LYS A 182 13.96 3.71 -16.15
C LYS A 182 14.94 2.65 -15.65
N ARG A 183 14.59 1.38 -15.76
CA ARG A 183 15.49 0.24 -15.54
C ARG A 183 15.47 -0.61 -16.80
N ASP A 184 16.56 -0.67 -17.56
CA ASP A 184 16.66 -1.43 -18.82
C ASP A 184 15.44 -1.26 -19.74
N ASN A 185 14.57 -2.29 -19.81
CA ASN A 185 13.35 -2.31 -20.62
C ASN A 185 12.05 -2.09 -19.80
N SER A 186 12.16 -1.64 -18.57
CA SER A 186 11.04 -1.37 -17.65
C SER A 186 11.14 0.00 -16.97
N MET A 187 10.10 0.33 -16.21
CA MET A 187 10.03 1.48 -15.33
C MET A 187 9.85 1.00 -13.90
N ASP A 188 10.39 1.75 -12.95
CA ASP A 188 10.15 1.54 -11.53
C ASP A 188 9.93 2.90 -10.84
N GLY A 189 9.47 2.88 -9.60
CA GLY A 189 9.26 4.08 -8.82
C GLY A 189 8.91 3.82 -7.36
N LEU A 190 8.93 4.89 -6.58
CA LEU A 190 8.56 4.89 -5.16
C LEU A 190 7.24 5.64 -4.96
N THR A 191 6.47 5.19 -3.98
CA THR A 191 5.30 5.94 -3.50
C THR A 191 5.75 7.18 -2.71
N THR A 192 4.86 8.14 -2.52
CA THR A 192 5.17 9.41 -1.85
C THR A 192 5.77 9.19 -0.46
N ASN A 193 5.14 8.34 0.35
CA ASN A 193 5.53 8.06 1.75
C ASN A 193 6.38 6.80 1.90
N GLY A 194 6.51 5.99 0.83
CA GLY A 194 7.22 4.72 0.88
C GLY A 194 6.40 3.57 1.46
N VAL A 195 6.89 2.36 1.23
CA VAL A 195 6.49 1.14 1.94
C VAL A 195 7.78 0.51 2.42
N MET A 196 7.92 0.36 3.73
CA MET A 196 9.15 -0.15 4.33
C MET A 196 8.97 -1.60 4.79
N MET A 197 10.03 -2.38 4.67
CA MET A 197 10.14 -3.71 5.28
C MET A 197 11.38 -3.76 6.18
N LEU A 198 11.23 -4.41 7.32
CA LEU A 198 12.34 -4.73 8.23
C LEU A 198 12.48 -6.24 8.22
N ARG A 199 13.70 -6.72 7.96
CA ARG A 199 14.07 -8.10 8.22
C ARG A 199 14.96 -8.12 9.43
N ILE A 200 14.50 -8.74 10.49
CA ILE A 200 15.35 -8.98 11.65
C ILE A 200 15.80 -10.44 11.55
N PRO A 201 17.10 -10.70 11.31
CA PRO A 201 17.61 -12.06 11.44
C PRO A 201 17.29 -12.57 12.85
N PRO A 202 16.75 -13.80 13.00
CA PRO A 202 16.35 -14.34 14.30
C PRO A 202 17.45 -14.27 15.38
N THR A 203 18.72 -14.37 14.96
CA THR A 203 19.90 -14.25 15.83
C THR A 203 20.04 -12.87 16.48
N ASN A 204 19.61 -11.81 15.80
CA ASN A 204 19.79 -10.43 16.27
C ASN A 204 18.72 -9.97 17.27
N VAL A 205 17.63 -10.73 17.43
CA VAL A 205 16.57 -10.43 18.41
C VAL A 205 16.99 -10.87 19.82
N ILE A 206 17.74 -11.97 19.94
CA ILE A 206 18.01 -12.64 21.22
C ILE A 206 19.28 -12.08 21.90
N GLU A 207 20.28 -11.63 21.14
CA GLU A 207 21.54 -11.12 21.72
C GLU A 207 21.44 -9.68 22.25
N ASN A 208 20.46 -8.90 21.79
CA ASN A 208 20.38 -7.46 22.04
C ASN A 208 19.44 -7.05 23.21
N THR A 209 18.82 -8.00 23.92
CA THR A 209 17.99 -7.66 25.09
C THR A 209 18.81 -7.35 26.35
N ASN A 210 20.13 -7.62 26.35
CA ASN A 210 20.99 -7.51 27.54
C ASN A 210 22.16 -6.51 27.41
N GLN A 211 22.29 -5.79 26.30
CA GLN A 211 23.32 -4.74 26.14
C GLN A 211 22.72 -3.50 25.51
N ASP A 212 23.06 -2.32 26.07
CA ASP A 212 22.82 -0.97 25.53
C ASP A 212 23.56 -0.77 24.19
N CYS A 213 23.26 -1.60 23.20
CA CYS A 213 23.72 -1.38 21.84
C CYS A 213 22.74 -0.43 21.16
N HIS A 214 23.18 0.79 20.92
CA HIS A 214 22.60 1.69 19.92
C HIS A 214 22.76 1.06 18.53
N LEU A 215 22.02 -0.02 18.25
CA LEU A 215 21.89 -0.58 16.93
C LEU A 215 21.13 0.46 16.12
N ASP A 216 21.74 0.97 15.05
CA ASP A 216 21.05 1.87 14.12
C ASP A 216 19.99 1.06 13.35
N THR A 217 18.86 0.82 14.00
CA THR A 217 17.71 0.06 13.48
C THR A 217 17.23 0.64 12.16
N ARG A 218 17.48 1.95 11.90
CA ARG A 218 17.16 2.62 10.65
C ARG A 218 17.90 2.02 9.45
N SER A 219 19.14 1.56 9.65
CA SER A 219 19.96 0.93 8.62
C SER A 219 19.48 -0.47 8.21
N GLN A 220 18.55 -1.06 8.97
CA GLN A 220 17.97 -2.38 8.69
C GLN A 220 16.64 -2.29 7.94
N TRP A 221 15.96 -1.15 8.01
CA TRP A 221 14.78 -0.91 7.20
C TRP A 221 15.17 -0.76 5.73
N ARG A 222 14.28 -1.24 4.86
CA ARG A 222 14.39 -1.14 3.41
C ARG A 222 13.11 -0.59 2.83
N GLU A 223 13.23 0.29 1.84
CA GLU A 223 12.10 0.79 1.08
C GLU A 223 11.87 -0.09 -0.16
N VAL A 224 10.64 -0.58 -0.32
CA VAL A 224 10.25 -1.43 -1.45
C VAL A 224 9.65 -0.55 -2.54
N SER A 225 10.02 -0.80 -3.79
CA SER A 225 9.49 -0.09 -4.95
C SER A 225 8.16 -0.66 -5.45
N VAL A 226 7.52 0.06 -6.36
CA VAL A 226 6.26 -0.35 -6.98
C VAL A 226 6.42 -1.62 -7.82
N CYS A 227 7.63 -1.88 -8.35
CA CYS A 227 7.95 -3.13 -9.05
C CYS A 227 8.69 -4.17 -8.18
N GLY A 228 8.80 -3.96 -6.87
CA GLY A 228 9.32 -4.97 -5.92
C GLY A 228 10.85 -4.98 -5.78
N SER A 229 11.54 -3.94 -6.23
CA SER A 229 12.96 -3.74 -5.94
C SER A 229 13.14 -3.22 -4.52
N VAL A 230 14.26 -3.56 -3.87
CA VAL A 230 14.53 -3.19 -2.49
C VAL A 230 15.71 -2.23 -2.38
N TYR A 231 15.48 -1.12 -1.69
CA TYR A 231 16.41 -0.01 -1.57
C TYR A 231 16.68 0.33 -0.11
N GLU A 232 17.84 0.92 0.16
CA GLU A 232 18.09 1.54 1.47
C GLU A 232 17.09 2.67 1.75
N MET A 233 16.88 2.97 3.03
CA MET A 233 16.05 4.08 3.45
C MET A 233 16.59 5.40 2.86
N ARG A 234 15.76 6.07 2.07
CA ARG A 234 16.14 7.38 1.51
C ARG A 234 16.28 8.44 2.60
N SER A 235 17.37 9.20 2.55
CA SER A 235 17.50 10.44 3.34
C SER A 235 16.65 11.56 2.76
N ASN A 236 16.55 11.61 1.42
CA ASN A 236 15.91 12.68 0.65
C ASN A 236 14.94 12.10 -0.40
N ARG A 237 14.03 12.91 -0.95
CA ARG A 237 13.11 12.47 -2.03
C ARG A 237 13.79 12.45 -3.41
N CYS A 238 14.86 11.68 -3.56
CA CYS A 238 15.62 11.53 -4.80
C CYS A 238 15.55 10.09 -5.34
N ILE A 239 15.94 9.88 -6.60
CA ILE A 239 16.08 8.54 -7.17
C ILE A 239 17.07 7.76 -6.32
N PRO A 240 16.70 6.56 -5.82
CA PRO A 240 17.60 5.77 -5.00
C PRO A 240 18.76 5.25 -5.87
N THR A 241 19.98 5.47 -5.41
CA THR A 241 21.21 4.96 -6.07
C THR A 241 21.64 3.62 -5.52
N ASN A 242 21.24 3.31 -4.29
CA ASN A 242 21.71 2.14 -3.54
C ASN A 242 20.67 1.02 -3.64
N LEU A 243 20.64 0.35 -4.80
CA LEU A 243 19.95 -0.94 -4.91
C LEU A 243 20.66 -1.93 -4.00
N VAL A 244 19.93 -2.49 -3.04
CA VAL A 244 20.50 -3.49 -2.14
C VAL A 244 20.38 -4.85 -2.82
N ASN A 245 21.37 -5.72 -2.64
CA ASN A 245 21.29 -7.12 -3.09
C ASN A 245 20.41 -7.95 -2.14
N GLU A 246 19.20 -7.46 -1.88
CA GLU A 246 18.16 -8.09 -1.07
C GLU A 246 16.92 -8.26 -1.97
N ASP A 247 16.18 -9.35 -1.77
CA ASP A 247 14.91 -9.57 -2.47
C ASP A 247 13.77 -8.78 -1.80
N ASN A 248 12.52 -8.99 -2.21
CA ASN A 248 11.32 -8.45 -1.57
C ASN A 248 10.46 -9.54 -0.89
N ILE A 249 11.06 -10.70 -0.58
CA ILE A 249 10.40 -11.85 0.03
C ILE A 249 10.10 -11.55 1.50
N LEU A 250 8.88 -11.87 1.94
CA LEU A 250 8.48 -11.84 3.33
C LEU A 250 8.86 -13.16 3.99
N THR A 251 9.55 -13.07 5.13
CA THR A 251 9.95 -14.21 5.97
C THR A 251 9.36 -14.03 7.36
N ASP A 252 9.15 -15.14 8.07
CA ASP A 252 8.86 -15.15 9.51
C ASP A 252 10.08 -14.69 10.33
#